data_AF-A0A9E4X6Q0-F1
#
_entry.id   AF-A0A9E4X6Q0-F1
#
_cell.length_a   1.000
_cell.length_b   1.000
_cell.length_c   1.000
_cell.angle_alpha   90.00
_cell.angle_beta   90.00
_cell.angle_gamma   90.00
#
_symmetry.space_group_name_H-M   'P 1'
#
loop_
_entity.id
_entity.type
_entity.pdbx_description
1 polymer ?
#
loop_
_entity_poly.entity_id
_entity_poly.type
_entity_poly.pdbx_seq_one_letter_code
_entity_poly.pdbx_strand_id
1 'polypeptide(L)'
;MERVLFTGGTITRGGSLYFTCIVEYPTELDAFLPSELTKRTDRAGSAIAPFSDGKGRFEADSLEHAEETEAEIKALLQGAYRDLQEMQRRMGLWTGVREVALEEKAVEGLANLAD
;
A
#
# COMPACT_ATOMS: atom_id res chain seq x y z
N MET A 1 4.97 13.54 -10.44
CA MET A 1 4.05 13.59 -9.29
C MET A 1 3.12 12.41 -9.48
N GLU A 2 3.38 11.31 -8.79
CA GLU A 2 2.51 10.14 -8.76
C GLU A 2 1.20 10.57 -8.09
N ARG A 3 0.08 10.51 -8.82
CA ARG A 3 -1.21 11.01 -8.36
C ARG A 3 -2.18 9.84 -8.24
N VAL A 4 -2.97 9.86 -7.18
CA VAL A 4 -4.16 9.02 -7.06
C VAL A 4 -5.35 9.81 -7.59
N LEU A 5 -6.12 9.24 -8.50
CA LEU A 5 -7.32 9.85 -9.07
C LEU A 5 -8.56 9.12 -8.59
N PHE A 6 -9.55 9.87 -8.11
CA PHE A 6 -10.87 9.37 -7.75
C PHE A 6 -11.87 9.91 -8.76
N THR A 7 -12.54 9.03 -9.49
CA THR A 7 -13.55 9.38 -10.49
C THR A 7 -14.90 8.87 -10.03
N GLY A 8 -15.69 9.77 -9.44
CA GLY A 8 -17.05 9.50 -8.99
C GLY A 8 -18.07 9.46 -10.13
N GLY A 9 -19.12 8.67 -9.94
CA GLY A 9 -20.27 8.58 -10.83
C GLY A 9 -21.45 7.95 -10.13
N THR A 10 -22.55 7.79 -10.87
CA THR A 10 -23.75 7.11 -10.37
C THR A 10 -24.23 6.06 -11.36
N ILE A 11 -24.83 5.01 -10.84
CA ILE A 11 -25.48 3.96 -11.61
C ILE A 11 -26.86 3.68 -11.04
N THR A 12 -27.80 3.28 -11.88
CA THR A 12 -29.12 2.83 -11.42
C THR A 12 -29.21 1.32 -11.61
N ARG A 13 -29.55 0.59 -10.55
CA ARG A 13 -29.70 -0.88 -10.59
C ARG A 13 -30.96 -1.27 -9.83
N GLY A 14 -31.89 -1.96 -10.51
CA GLY A 14 -33.13 -2.42 -9.90
C GLY A 14 -34.04 -1.30 -9.38
N GLY A 15 -33.97 -0.10 -9.97
CA GLY A 15 -34.73 1.08 -9.52
C GLY A 15 -34.05 1.89 -8.40
N SER A 16 -32.93 1.42 -7.86
CA SER A 16 -32.15 2.14 -6.84
C SER A 16 -30.95 2.87 -7.45
N LEU A 17 -30.66 4.07 -6.93
CA LEU A 17 -29.46 4.83 -7.25
C LEU A 17 -28.29 4.31 -6.41
N TYR A 18 -27.13 4.13 -7.04
CA TYR A 18 -25.87 3.81 -6.39
C TYR A 18 -24.80 4.81 -6.82
N PHE A 19 -23.89 5.11 -5.92
CA PHE A 19 -22.70 5.90 -6.16
C PHE A 19 -21.55 4.94 -6.44
N THR A 20 -20.75 5.22 -7.46
CA THR A 20 -19.57 4.42 -7.79
C THR A 20 -18.37 5.32 -7.92
N CYS A 21 -17.19 4.81 -7.57
CA CYS A 21 -15.95 5.52 -7.76
C CYS A 21 -14.90 4.57 -8.31
N ILE A 22 -14.21 5.02 -9.36
CA ILE A 22 -13.02 4.38 -9.90
C ILE A 22 -11.81 5.09 -9.32
N VAL A 23 -10.87 4.31 -8.79
CA VAL A 23 -9.64 4.81 -8.21
C VAL A 23 -8.48 4.36 -9.08
N GLU A 24 -7.68 5.30 -9.57
CA GLU A 24 -6.43 5.01 -10.30
C GLU A 24 -5.24 5.45 -9.47
N TYR A 25 -4.21 4.61 -9.39
CA TYR A 25 -3.01 4.84 -8.58
C TYR A 25 -1.77 4.21 -9.25
N PRO A 26 -0.54 4.56 -8.83
CA PRO A 26 0.68 3.97 -9.38
C PRO A 26 0.77 2.47 -9.11
N THR A 27 1.04 1.66 -10.15
CA THR A 27 1.10 0.19 -10.04
C THR A 27 2.16 -0.29 -9.04
N GLU A 28 3.21 0.49 -8.82
CA GLU A 28 4.24 0.23 -7.81
C GLU A 28 3.66 0.09 -6.39
N LEU A 29 2.48 0.67 -6.15
CA LEU A 29 1.80 0.62 -4.87
C LEU A 29 1.14 -0.75 -4.60
N ASP A 30 0.92 -1.58 -5.62
CA ASP A 30 0.21 -2.87 -5.49
C ASP A 30 0.85 -3.78 -4.43
N ALA A 31 2.18 -3.78 -4.34
CA ALA A 31 2.93 -4.56 -3.36
C ALA A 31 2.78 -4.07 -1.91
N PHE A 32 2.24 -2.86 -1.70
CA PHE A 32 2.10 -2.20 -0.41
C PHE A 32 0.64 -2.03 0.00
N LEU A 33 -0.31 -2.46 -0.83
CA LEU A 33 -1.72 -2.33 -0.52
C LEU A 33 -2.09 -3.16 0.71
N PRO A 34 -2.86 -2.59 1.65
CA PRO A 34 -3.36 -3.33 2.79
C PRO A 34 -4.38 -4.39 2.35
N SER A 35 -4.60 -5.38 3.21
CA SER A 35 -5.49 -6.52 2.92
C SER A 35 -6.93 -6.12 2.63
N GLU A 36 -7.35 -5.00 3.17
CA GLU A 36 -8.65 -4.36 3.07
C GLU A 36 -8.93 -3.88 1.64
N LEU A 37 -7.87 -3.54 0.88
CA LEU A 37 -7.96 -3.14 -0.52
C LEU A 37 -7.67 -4.30 -1.47
N THR A 38 -6.89 -5.31 -1.09
CA THR A 38 -6.57 -6.45 -1.97
C THR A 38 -7.62 -7.55 -1.98
N LYS A 39 -8.64 -7.45 -1.14
CA LYS A 39 -9.77 -8.38 -1.08
C LYS A 39 -11.07 -7.63 -1.25
N ARG A 40 -12.11 -8.37 -1.66
CA ARG A 40 -13.45 -7.83 -1.67
C ARG A 40 -13.88 -7.55 -0.23
N THR A 41 -14.31 -6.32 0.02
CA THR A 41 -14.76 -5.86 1.33
C THR A 41 -16.15 -5.29 1.20
N ASP A 42 -17.15 -6.03 1.68
CA ASP A 42 -18.53 -5.55 1.76
C ASP A 42 -18.78 -4.96 3.16
N ARG A 43 -19.41 -3.79 3.23
CA ARG A 43 -19.73 -3.06 4.46
C ARG A 43 -21.22 -2.69 4.48
N ALA A 44 -21.68 -2.15 5.60
CA ALA A 44 -23.00 -1.55 5.66
C ALA A 44 -23.02 -0.34 4.70
N GLY A 45 -23.77 -0.45 3.60
CA GLY A 45 -23.97 0.64 2.65
C GLY A 45 -22.90 0.84 1.57
N SER A 46 -21.79 0.08 1.60
CA SER A 46 -20.76 0.13 0.56
C SER A 46 -20.10 -1.22 0.28
N ALA A 47 -19.54 -1.37 -0.92
CA ALA A 47 -18.79 -2.53 -1.34
C ALA A 47 -17.54 -2.09 -2.11
N ILE A 48 -16.38 -2.56 -1.65
CA ILE A 48 -15.08 -2.28 -2.23
C ILE A 48 -14.65 -3.53 -3.00
N ALA A 49 -14.42 -3.37 -4.30
CA ALA A 49 -13.83 -4.42 -5.13
C ALA A 49 -12.31 -4.46 -4.91
N PRO A 50 -11.67 -5.63 -5.09
CA PRO A 50 -10.21 -5.75 -4.98
C PRO A 50 -9.48 -4.73 -5.86
N PHE A 51 -8.45 -4.12 -5.29
CA PHE A 51 -7.51 -3.23 -5.96
C PHE A 51 -6.36 -4.08 -6.54
N SER A 52 -5.99 -3.79 -7.77
CA SER A 52 -4.89 -4.44 -8.49
C SER A 52 -4.56 -3.68 -9.76
N ASP A 53 -3.33 -3.82 -10.26
CA ASP A 53 -2.87 -3.29 -11.55
C ASP A 53 -3.07 -1.76 -11.64
N GLY A 54 -2.82 -1.05 -10.53
CA GLY A 54 -3.00 0.40 -10.45
C GLY A 54 -4.47 0.87 -10.46
N LYS A 55 -5.44 -0.02 -10.24
CA LYS A 55 -6.87 0.28 -10.29
C LYS A 55 -7.64 -0.30 -9.13
N GLY A 56 -8.66 0.42 -8.69
CA GLY A 56 -9.60 -0.02 -7.67
C GLY A 56 -10.98 0.56 -7.93
N ARG A 57 -11.99 0.01 -7.24
CA ARG A 57 -13.37 0.46 -7.39
C ARG A 57 -14.15 0.22 -6.11
N PHE A 58 -15.06 1.14 -5.81
CA PHE A 58 -16.12 0.88 -4.85
C PHE A 58 -17.49 1.33 -5.36
N GLU A 59 -18.53 0.80 -4.72
CA GLU A 59 -19.93 1.20 -4.87
C GLU A 59 -20.51 1.50 -3.48
N ALA A 60 -21.44 2.45 -3.40
CA ALA A 60 -22.17 2.80 -2.19
C ALA A 60 -23.65 3.09 -2.51
N ASP A 61 -24.54 2.87 -1.55
CA ASP A 61 -25.98 3.08 -1.73
C ASP A 61 -26.44 4.53 -1.42
N SER A 62 -25.55 5.35 -0.85
CA SER A 62 -25.79 6.74 -0.52
C SER A 62 -24.54 7.59 -0.78
N LEU A 63 -24.72 8.91 -0.88
CA LEU A 63 -23.60 9.84 -1.03
C LEU A 63 -22.72 9.85 0.23
N GLU A 64 -23.34 9.82 1.42
CA GLU A 64 -22.64 9.78 2.70
C GLU A 64 -21.72 8.56 2.80
N HIS A 65 -22.23 7.36 2.51
CA HIS A 65 -21.41 6.14 2.48
C HIS A 65 -20.32 6.20 1.41
N ALA A 66 -20.56 6.87 0.28
CA ALA A 66 -19.55 7.04 -0.76
C ALA A 66 -18.40 7.94 -0.29
N GLU A 67 -18.71 9.06 0.36
CA GLU A 67 -17.74 10.01 0.91
C GLU A 67 -16.91 9.38 2.04
N GLU A 68 -17.55 8.64 2.95
CA GLU A 68 -16.88 7.89 4.01
C GLU A 68 -15.94 6.83 3.44
N THR A 69 -16.41 6.04 2.48
CA THR A 69 -15.60 5.00 1.82
C THR A 69 -14.42 5.62 1.07
N GLU A 70 -14.62 6.75 0.39
CA GLU A 70 -13.55 7.47 -0.28
C GLU A 70 -12.49 7.97 0.71
N ALA A 71 -12.91 8.55 1.84
CA ALA A 71 -12.00 9.06 2.86
C ALA A 71 -11.13 7.94 3.46
N GLU A 72 -11.72 6.77 3.69
CA GLU A 72 -10.99 5.60 4.16
C GLU A 72 -9.99 5.07 3.12
N ILE A 73 -10.42 4.88 1.87
CA ILE A 73 -9.53 4.42 0.80
C ILE A 73 -8.35 5.40 0.63
N LYS A 74 -8.59 6.71 0.73
CA LYS A 74 -7.51 7.72 0.74
C LYS A 74 -6.52 7.47 1.88
N ALA A 75 -6.99 7.23 3.11
CA ALA A 75 -6.13 6.97 4.25
C ALA A 75 -5.29 5.69 4.06
N LEU A 76 -5.90 4.61 3.55
CA LEU A 76 -5.23 3.34 3.26
C LEU A 76 -4.15 3.50 2.17
N LEU A 77 -4.47 4.18 1.07
CA LEU A 77 -3.50 4.45 0.00
C LEU A 77 -2.37 5.37 0.44
N GLN A 78 -2.63 6.34 1.33
CA GLN A 78 -1.59 7.18 1.94
C GLN A 78 -0.66 6.36 2.83
N GLY A 79 -1.18 5.38 3.56
CA GLY A 79 -0.40 4.42 4.33
C GLY A 79 0.53 3.61 3.42
N ALA A 80 -0.04 2.96 2.39
CA ALA A 80 0.72 2.19 1.42
C ALA A 80 1.83 3.01 0.74
N TYR A 81 1.54 4.28 0.41
CA TYR A 81 2.51 5.15 -0.23
C TYR A 81 3.67 5.51 0.70
N ARG A 82 3.41 5.69 1.99
CA ARG A 82 4.46 5.89 3.00
C ARG A 82 5.38 4.67 3.08
N ASP A 83 4.81 3.47 3.06
CA ASP A 83 5.59 2.22 3.13
C ASP A 83 6.46 2.03 1.88
N LEU A 84 5.93 2.37 0.70
CA LEU A 84 6.70 2.40 -0.55
C LEU A 84 7.88 3.39 -0.45
N GLN A 85 7.64 4.61 0.04
CA GLN A 85 8.69 5.61 0.21
C GLN A 85 9.75 5.16 1.21
N GLU A 86 9.35 4.51 2.31
CA GLU A 86 10.29 3.96 3.27
C GLU A 86 11.15 2.85 2.65
N MET A 87 10.54 1.95 1.88
CA MET A 87 11.25 0.90 1.17
C MET A 87 12.25 1.48 0.17
N GLN A 88 11.84 2.44 -0.65
CA GLN A 88 12.72 3.16 -1.59
C GLN A 88 13.90 3.82 -0.86
N ARG A 89 13.66 4.47 0.28
CA ARG A 89 14.71 5.06 1.13
C ARG A 89 15.69 4.00 1.64
N ARG A 90 15.18 2.89 2.17
CA ARG A 90 15.99 1.78 2.70
C ARG A 90 16.81 1.11 1.60
N MET A 91 16.23 0.92 0.42
CA MET A 91 16.95 0.42 -0.75
C MET A 91 18.06 1.38 -1.17
N GLY A 92 17.77 2.68 -1.25
CA GLY A 92 18.79 3.69 -1.57
C GLY A 92 19.96 3.70 -0.59
N LEU A 93 19.69 3.48 0.71
CA LEU A 93 20.75 3.30 1.71
C LEU A 93 21.51 1.98 1.53
N TRP A 94 20.82 0.91 1.14
CA TRP A 94 21.39 -0.43 0.96
C TRP A 94 22.28 -0.52 -0.28
N THR A 95 21.89 0.12 -1.38
CA THR A 95 22.64 0.13 -2.63
C THR A 95 23.86 1.05 -2.54
N GLY A 96 25.06 0.47 -2.48
CA GLY A 96 26.34 1.19 -2.42
C GLY A 96 27.48 0.29 -1.94
N VAL A 97 28.73 0.75 -2.04
CA VAL A 97 29.87 0.08 -1.41
C VAL A 97 29.89 0.44 0.07
N ARG A 98 29.80 -0.56 0.94
CA ARG A 98 29.90 -0.40 2.40
C ARG A 98 31.20 -1.03 2.86
N GLU A 99 32.14 -0.20 3.28
CA GLU A 99 33.38 -0.66 3.89
C GLU A 99 33.07 -1.06 5.34
N VAL A 100 33.14 -2.35 5.64
CA VAL A 100 32.95 -2.88 6.99
C VAL A 100 34.33 -3.18 7.55
N ALA A 101 34.78 -2.40 8.53
CA ALA A 101 35.94 -2.75 9.31
C ALA A 101 35.59 -4.00 10.14
N LEU A 102 36.12 -5.15 9.75
CA LEU A 102 36.14 -6.31 10.63
C LEU A 102 37.23 -6.03 11.67
N GLU A 103 36.84 -5.64 12.89
CA GLU A 103 37.80 -5.63 14.00
C GLU A 103 38.26 -7.07 14.24
N GLU A 104 39.46 -7.36 13.78
CA GLU A 104 40.22 -8.57 14.08
C GLU A 104 40.67 -8.50 15.55
N LYS A 105 39.73 -8.58 16.49
CA LYS A 105 40.08 -8.79 17.90
C LYS A 105 39.93 -10.25 18.28
N ALA A 106 41.11 -10.87 18.28
CA ALA A 106 41.58 -11.86 19.23
C ALA A 106 41.22 -13.33 18.94
N VAL A 107 41.96 -13.91 18.00
CA VAL A 107 42.51 -15.27 18.19
C VAL A 107 43.64 -15.19 19.25
N GLU A 108 43.34 -14.71 20.46
CA GLU A 108 44.19 -14.90 21.65
C GLU A 108 43.64 -16.12 22.39
N GLY A 109 43.94 -17.31 21.86
CA GLY A 109 43.50 -18.56 22.47
C GLY A 109 44.20 -19.82 21.95
N LEU A 110 45.00 -19.73 20.89
CA LEU A 110 45.64 -20.91 20.28
C LEU A 110 47.17 -20.94 20.40
N ALA A 111 47.81 -19.94 21.01
CA ALA A 111 49.27 -19.92 21.18
C ALA A 111 49.80 -20.66 22.43
N ASN A 112 48.93 -21.26 23.26
CA ASN A 112 49.34 -22.01 24.46
C ASN A 112 49.23 -23.53 24.33
N LEU A 113 49.26 -24.08 23.10
CA LEU A 113 49.27 -25.51 22.82
C LEU A 113 50.34 -25.86 21.78
N ALA A 114 51.57 -25.45 22.04
CA ALA A 114 52.75 -26.09 21.49
C ALA A 114 53.86 -25.97 22.54
N ASP A 115 54.17 -27.11 23.16
CA ASP A 115 55.32 -27.41 24.03
C ASP A 115 56.61 -26.67 23.65
#